data_AF-A0ABD5W3J7-F1
#
_entry.id   AF-A0ABD5W3J7-F1
#
_cell.length_a   1.000
_cell.length_b   1.000
_cell.length_c   1.000
_cell.angle_alpha   90.00
_cell.angle_beta   90.00
_cell.angle_gamma   90.00
#
_symmetry.space_group_name_H-M   'P 1'
#
loop_
_entity.id
_entity.type
_entity.pdbx_description
1 polymer ?
#
loop_
_entity_poly.entity_id
_entity_poly.type
_entity_poly.pdbx_seq_one_letter_code
_entity_poly.pdbx_strand_id
1 'polypeptide(L)'
;MILNDNLENERGQVGIGTLIVFIAMVLVAAIAAGVLINTAGFLQTQAQDTGTESTAQVANNLNVITEVGNVSGNDNINELRLGVQPAAGAGDVNLAKLTLQYVSDNEFANIVVGNKSAGGLATGDTRPGNVVLEDPAAGTESRGHSI
;
A
#
# COMPACT_ATOMS: atom_id res chain seq x y z
N MET A 1 41.21 -70.96 -34.38
CA MET A 1 41.41 -69.59 -33.86
C MET A 1 40.28 -68.74 -34.41
N ILE A 2 39.20 -68.53 -33.64
CA ILE A 2 38.13 -67.59 -34.00
C ILE A 2 38.49 -66.28 -33.31
N LEU A 3 38.69 -65.21 -34.06
CA LEU A 3 38.97 -63.87 -33.51
C LEU A 3 37.64 -63.26 -33.02
N ASN A 4 37.71 -62.59 -31.88
CA ASN A 4 36.57 -62.08 -31.13
C ASN A 4 36.32 -60.61 -31.47
N ASP A 5 35.44 -60.34 -32.44
CA ASP A 5 35.09 -59.01 -32.96
C ASP A 5 34.13 -58.20 -32.06
N ASN A 6 33.76 -58.71 -30.88
CA ASN A 6 32.77 -58.05 -30.01
C ASN A 6 33.39 -56.89 -29.20
N LEU A 7 34.67 -57.00 -28.80
CA LEU A 7 35.32 -56.07 -27.86
C LEU A 7 35.44 -54.62 -28.37
N GLU A 8 35.44 -54.40 -29.69
CA GLU A 8 35.46 -53.07 -30.29
C GLU A 8 34.07 -52.43 -30.36
N ASN A 9 33.02 -53.23 -30.56
CA ASN A 9 31.63 -52.75 -30.59
C ASN A 9 31.14 -52.31 -29.20
N GLU A 10 31.51 -53.02 -28.12
CA GLU A 10 31.15 -52.60 -26.76
C GLU A 10 31.75 -51.24 -26.37
N ARG A 11 32.95 -50.89 -26.87
CA ARG A 11 33.58 -49.59 -26.58
C ARG A 11 32.87 -48.45 -27.31
N GLY A 12 32.45 -48.65 -28.56
CA GLY A 12 31.64 -47.70 -29.31
C GLY A 12 30.27 -47.49 -28.67
N GLN A 13 29.66 -48.54 -28.13
CA GLN A 13 28.37 -48.48 -27.46
C GLN A 13 28.40 -47.67 -26.15
N VAL A 14 29.46 -47.83 -25.34
CA VAL A 14 29.63 -47.04 -24.11
C VAL A 14 29.79 -45.55 -24.43
N GLY A 15 30.54 -45.20 -25.47
CA GLY A 15 30.73 -43.80 -25.90
C GLY A 15 29.45 -43.14 -26.41
N ILE A 16 28.57 -43.89 -27.07
CA ILE A 16 27.25 -43.37 -27.47
C ILE A 16 26.35 -43.17 -26.24
N GLY A 17 26.42 -44.08 -25.26
CA GLY A 17 25.67 -43.95 -24.00
C GLY A 17 26.02 -42.70 -23.21
N THR A 18 27.30 -42.32 -23.13
CA THR A 18 27.72 -41.10 -22.41
C THR A 18 27.27 -39.83 -23.10
N LEU A 19 27.29 -39.79 -24.43
CA LEU A 19 26.79 -38.65 -25.22
C LEU A 19 25.30 -38.41 -25.02
N ILE A 20 24.49 -39.48 -24.99
CA ILE A 20 23.04 -39.37 -24.75
C ILE A 20 22.76 -38.76 -23.37
N VAL A 21 23.44 -39.26 -22.34
CA VAL A 21 23.28 -38.74 -20.96
C VAL A 21 23.75 -37.29 -20.86
N PHE A 22 24.83 -36.94 -21.56
CA PHE A 22 25.33 -35.57 -21.58
C PHE A 22 24.29 -34.59 -22.13
N ILE A 23 23.70 -34.91 -23.28
CA ILE A 23 22.66 -34.07 -23.90
C ILE A 23 21.42 -34.03 -23.01
N ALA A 24 21.00 -35.16 -22.44
CA ALA A 24 19.86 -35.22 -21.54
C ALA A 24 20.05 -34.31 -20.32
N MET A 25 21.23 -34.34 -19.69
CA MET A 25 21.53 -33.49 -18.53
C MET A 25 21.52 -32.00 -18.90
N VAL A 26 22.06 -31.64 -20.07
CA VAL A 26 22.04 -30.26 -20.56
C VAL A 26 20.61 -29.77 -20.80
N LEU A 27 19.74 -30.60 -21.39
CA LEU A 27 18.34 -30.23 -21.62
C LEU A 27 17.56 -30.03 -20.32
N VAL A 28 17.75 -30.92 -19.33
CA VAL A 28 17.12 -30.78 -18.02
C VAL A 28 17.59 -29.51 -17.31
N ALA A 29 18.91 -29.23 -17.35
CA ALA A 29 19.48 -28.02 -16.78
C ALA A 29 18.92 -26.74 -17.42
N ALA A 30 18.71 -26.74 -18.75
CA ALA A 30 18.12 -25.60 -19.46
C ALA A 30 16.68 -25.31 -19.02
N ILE A 31 15.85 -26.34 -18.88
CA ILE A 31 14.46 -26.20 -18.41
C ILE A 31 14.44 -25.69 -16.96
N ALA A 32 15.28 -26.28 -16.10
CA ALA A 32 15.38 -25.87 -14.69
C ALA A 32 15.82 -24.41 -14.54
N ALA A 33 16.78 -23.95 -15.33
CA ALA A 33 17.21 -22.55 -15.36
C ALA A 33 16.06 -21.60 -15.74
N GLY A 34 15.24 -21.98 -16.71
CA GLY A 34 14.04 -21.20 -17.09
C GLY A 34 13.06 -21.01 -15.93
N VAL A 35 12.80 -22.07 -15.16
CA VAL A 35 11.93 -22.00 -13.96
C VAL A 35 12.55 -21.11 -12.87
N LEU A 36 13.87 -21.21 -12.65
CA LEU A 36 14.56 -20.40 -11.65
C LEU A 36 14.54 -18.91 -11.99
N ILE A 37 14.73 -18.54 -13.26
CA ILE A 37 14.67 -17.15 -13.72
C ILE A 37 13.26 -16.59 -13.53
N ASN A 38 12.23 -17.34 -13.93
CA ASN A 38 10.85 -16.89 -13.79
C ASN A 38 10.45 -16.69 -12.32
N THR A 39 10.90 -17.60 -11.44
CA THR A 39 10.65 -17.50 -10.00
C THR A 39 11.40 -16.32 -9.39
N ALA A 40 12.67 -16.13 -9.75
CA ALA A 40 13.46 -14.98 -9.29
C ALA A 40 12.84 -13.65 -9.74
N GLY A 41 12.35 -13.57 -10.98
CA GLY A 41 11.66 -12.38 -11.50
C GLY A 41 10.39 -12.06 -10.72
N PHE A 42 9.53 -13.06 -10.49
CA PHE A 42 8.31 -12.89 -9.69
C PHE A 42 8.60 -12.41 -8.27
N LEU A 43 9.55 -13.06 -7.58
CA LEU A 43 9.94 -12.66 -6.22
C LEU A 43 10.59 -11.28 -6.18
N GLN A 44 11.32 -10.89 -7.22
CA GLN A 44 11.92 -9.56 -7.33
C GLN A 44 10.85 -8.47 -7.46
N THR A 45 9.86 -8.64 -8.34
CA THR A 45 8.73 -7.71 -8.46
C THR A 45 7.96 -7.62 -7.15
N GLN A 46 7.63 -8.76 -6.54
CA GLN A 46 6.94 -8.80 -5.25
C GLN A 46 7.75 -8.09 -4.15
N ALA A 47 9.07 -8.26 -4.11
CA ALA A 47 9.94 -7.59 -3.15
C ALA A 47 10.03 -6.08 -3.37
N GLN A 48 10.04 -5.63 -4.64
CA GLN A 48 10.03 -4.21 -4.99
C GLN A 48 8.70 -3.55 -4.60
N ASP A 49 7.58 -4.20 -4.90
CA ASP A 49 6.25 -3.71 -4.55
C ASP A 49 6.10 -3.63 -3.02
N THR A 50 6.48 -4.70 -2.31
CA THR A 50 6.45 -4.73 -0.84
C THR A 50 7.38 -3.68 -0.24
N GLY A 51 8.56 -3.45 -0.83
CA GLY A 51 9.50 -2.43 -0.38
C GLY A 51 8.98 -1.01 -0.57
N THR A 52 8.34 -0.76 -1.72
CA THR A 52 7.70 0.52 -2.03
C THR A 52 6.51 0.78 -1.10
N GLU A 53 5.64 -0.21 -0.91
CA GLU A 53 4.48 -0.11 -0.04
C GLU A 53 4.87 0.01 1.44
N SER A 54 5.90 -0.71 1.89
CA SER A 54 6.42 -0.58 3.27
C SER A 54 7.01 0.80 3.52
N THR A 55 7.74 1.34 2.54
CA THR A 55 8.31 2.68 2.63
C THR A 55 7.21 3.74 2.63
N ALA A 56 6.21 3.60 1.77
CA ALA A 56 5.04 4.45 1.75
C ALA A 56 4.27 4.37 3.07
N GLN A 57 4.06 3.18 3.65
CA GLN A 57 3.32 3.00 4.89
C GLN A 57 3.97 3.71 6.09
N VAL A 58 5.31 3.75 6.16
CA VAL A 58 6.02 4.46 7.25
C VAL A 58 6.23 5.94 6.96
N ALA A 59 6.35 6.34 5.70
CA ALA A 59 6.52 7.73 5.30
C ALA A 59 5.19 8.50 5.24
N ASN A 60 4.07 7.81 5.01
CA ASN A 60 2.74 8.41 4.93
C ASN A 60 2.12 8.55 6.33
N ASN A 61 2.73 9.37 7.17
CA ASN A 61 2.12 9.82 8.41
C ASN A 61 1.46 11.21 8.24
N LEU A 62 0.40 11.45 9.01
CA LEU A 62 -0.25 12.74 9.14
C LEU A 62 0.16 13.39 10.45
N ASN A 63 0.57 14.65 10.40
CA ASN A 63 0.88 15.45 11.57
C ASN A 63 -0.26 16.43 11.86
N VAL A 64 -0.69 16.49 13.13
CA VAL A 64 -1.68 17.47 13.59
C VAL A 64 -0.92 18.75 13.95
N ILE A 65 -1.24 19.86 13.28
CA ILE A 65 -0.55 21.15 13.46
C ILE A 65 -1.33 22.11 14.34
N THR A 66 -2.66 22.00 14.33
CA THR A 66 -3.52 22.89 15.10
C THR A 66 -4.68 22.10 15.66
N GLU A 67 -5.00 22.34 16.92
CA GLU A 67 -6.12 21.77 17.64
C GLU A 67 -6.86 22.94 18.28
N VAL A 68 -8.06 23.24 17.77
CA VAL A 68 -8.88 24.35 18.26
C VAL A 68 -10.23 23.79 18.67
N GLY A 69 -10.54 23.89 19.96
CA GLY A 69 -11.84 23.54 20.53
C GLY A 69 -12.66 24.78 20.83
N ASN A 70 -13.93 24.79 20.40
CA ASN A 70 -14.89 25.84 20.78
C ASN A 70 -15.76 25.33 21.95
N VAL A 71 -15.75 26.08 23.06
CA VAL A 71 -16.47 25.74 24.30
C VAL A 71 -17.63 26.70 24.48
N SER A 72 -18.84 26.17 24.73
CA SER A 72 -20.03 26.99 24.96
C SER A 72 -20.67 26.68 26.31
N GLY A 73 -20.72 27.70 27.18
CA GLY A 73 -21.62 27.83 28.33
C GLY A 73 -21.40 26.91 29.54
N ASN A 74 -21.14 25.62 29.31
CA ASN A 74 -21.13 24.58 30.35
C ASN A 74 -19.85 23.72 30.31
N ASP A 75 -18.69 24.27 29.95
CA ASP A 75 -17.42 23.53 29.80
C ASP A 75 -17.48 22.31 28.85
N ASN A 76 -18.47 22.28 27.97
CA ASN A 76 -18.61 21.26 26.94
C ASN A 76 -17.97 21.75 25.63
N ILE A 77 -17.09 20.94 25.05
CA ILE A 77 -16.51 21.19 23.72
C ILE A 77 -17.58 20.85 22.68
N ASN A 78 -18.09 21.85 21.97
CA ASN A 78 -19.16 21.67 20.99
C ASN A 78 -18.61 21.47 19.56
N GLU A 79 -17.42 21.99 19.28
CA GLU A 79 -16.74 21.87 17.99
C GLU A 79 -15.23 21.69 18.21
N LEU A 80 -14.64 20.69 17.54
CA LEU A 80 -13.21 20.46 17.51
C LEU A 80 -12.73 20.58 16.05
N ARG A 81 -11.84 21.54 15.80
CA ARG A 81 -11.16 21.73 14.52
C ARG A 81 -9.73 21.23 14.64
N LEU A 82 -9.36 20.28 13.79
CA LEU A 82 -7.99 19.79 13.67
C LEU A 82 -7.43 20.19 12.31
N GLY A 83 -6.35 20.97 12.31
CA GLY A 83 -5.53 21.15 11.13
C GLY A 83 -4.53 20.00 11.02
N VAL A 84 -4.57 19.26 9.92
CA VAL A 84 -3.65 18.15 9.65
C VAL A 84 -2.85 18.45 8.38
N GLN A 85 -1.59 18.04 8.37
CA GLN A 85 -0.73 18.08 7.19
C GLN A 85 -0.04 16.73 6.99
N PRO A 86 0.27 16.33 5.75
CA PRO A 86 1.20 15.24 5.49
C PRO A 86 2.55 15.54 6.13
N ALA A 87 3.22 14.55 6.71
CA ALA A 87 4.56 14.74 7.23
C ALA A 87 5.60 14.88 6.10
N ALA A 88 6.82 15.29 6.45
CA ALA A 88 7.90 15.45 5.49
C ALA A 88 8.22 14.11 4.80
N GLY A 89 8.12 14.07 3.47
CA GLY A 89 8.36 12.86 2.68
C GLY A 89 7.15 11.96 2.51
N ALA A 90 6.00 12.31 3.08
CA ALA A 90 4.73 11.65 2.77
C ALA A 90 4.32 11.92 1.32
N GLY A 91 3.82 10.89 0.65
CA GLY A 91 3.12 11.04 -0.63
C GLY A 91 1.70 11.59 -0.43
N ASP A 92 0.90 11.57 -1.48
CA ASP A 92 -0.50 11.98 -1.41
C ASP A 92 -1.29 11.08 -0.44
N VAL A 93 -1.88 11.68 0.60
CA VAL A 93 -2.71 10.97 1.59
C VAL A 93 -4.18 11.21 1.30
N ASN A 94 -4.94 10.13 1.12
CA ASN A 94 -6.38 10.23 0.90
C ASN A 94 -7.13 10.34 2.24
N LEU A 95 -7.61 11.55 2.56
CA LEU A 95 -8.38 11.83 3.77
C LEU A 95 -9.77 11.18 3.80
N ALA A 96 -10.31 10.73 2.66
CA ALA A 96 -11.62 10.05 2.62
C ALA A 96 -11.59 8.64 3.26
N LYS A 97 -10.39 8.06 3.44
CA LYS A 97 -10.20 6.78 4.14
C LYS A 97 -9.66 6.97 5.57
N LEU A 98 -9.54 8.21 6.03
CA LEU A 98 -9.10 8.51 7.39
C LEU A 98 -10.19 8.08 8.40
N THR A 99 -9.78 7.45 9.49
CA THR A 99 -10.64 7.14 10.63
C THR A 99 -10.08 7.85 11.84
N LEU A 100 -10.91 8.64 12.53
CA LEU A 100 -10.52 9.38 13.72
C LEU A 100 -11.20 8.76 14.93
N GLN A 101 -10.43 8.41 15.96
CA GLN A 101 -10.96 7.88 17.21
C GLN A 101 -10.82 8.92 18.31
N TYR A 102 -11.94 9.29 18.92
CA TYR A 102 -11.99 10.15 20.09
C TYR A 102 -12.20 9.30 21.34
N VAL A 103 -11.38 9.53 22.37
CA VAL A 103 -11.42 8.80 23.65
C VAL A 103 -11.49 9.81 24.78
N SER A 104 -12.48 9.64 25.66
CA SER A 104 -12.65 10.40 26.91
C SER A 104 -12.66 9.43 28.11
N ASP A 105 -12.70 9.96 29.33
CA ASP A 105 -12.55 9.19 30.58
C ASP A 105 -13.53 8.00 30.71
N ASN A 106 -14.71 8.09 30.09
CA ASN A 106 -15.75 7.07 30.15
C ASN A 106 -16.42 6.75 28.81
N GLU A 107 -15.97 7.32 27.69
CA GLU A 107 -16.63 7.19 26.38
C GLU A 107 -15.62 7.06 25.23
N PHE A 108 -15.95 6.22 24.25
CA PHE A 108 -15.19 6.04 23.01
C PHE A 108 -16.11 6.33 21.82
N ALA A 109 -15.68 7.21 20.92
CA ALA A 109 -16.39 7.48 19.67
C ALA A 109 -15.46 7.28 18.48
N ASN A 110 -15.91 6.49 17.50
CA ASN A 110 -15.20 6.33 16.23
C ASN A 110 -15.86 7.20 15.16
N ILE A 111 -15.11 8.14 14.60
CA ILE A 111 -15.55 9.05 13.55
C ILE A 111 -14.98 8.53 12.24
N VAL A 112 -15.86 7.97 11.39
CA VAL A 112 -15.54 7.58 10.02
C VAL A 112 -15.89 8.74 9.11
N VAL A 113 -14.95 9.15 8.24
CA VAL A 113 -15.18 10.26 7.30
C VAL A 113 -16.33 9.93 6.36
N GLY A 114 -17.40 10.70 6.44
CA GLY A 114 -18.47 10.74 5.45
C GLY A 114 -18.43 12.11 4.76
N ASN A 115 -18.21 12.13 3.45
CA ASN A 115 -18.32 13.36 2.66
C ASN A 115 -19.74 13.93 2.81
N LYS A 116 -19.92 14.95 3.65
CA LYS A 116 -21.08 15.85 3.53
C LYS A 116 -20.69 16.98 2.60
N SER A 117 -21.30 17.02 1.42
CA SER A 117 -21.29 18.18 0.55
C SER A 117 -21.71 19.42 1.35
N ALA A 118 -20.95 20.50 1.21
CA ALA A 118 -21.28 21.81 1.77
C ALA A 118 -22.67 22.24 1.28
N GLY A 119 -23.67 22.05 2.12
CA GLY A 119 -25.07 22.29 1.80
C GLY A 119 -25.87 22.42 3.08
N GLY A 120 -25.82 23.61 3.68
CA GLY A 120 -26.68 24.01 4.80
C GLY A 120 -26.18 23.56 6.18
N LEU A 121 -25.81 24.55 7.00
CA LEU A 121 -25.78 24.40 8.45
C LEU A 121 -27.22 24.14 8.92
N ALA A 122 -27.60 22.87 9.07
CA ALA A 122 -28.85 22.52 9.73
C ALA A 122 -28.70 22.79 11.23
N THR A 123 -29.16 23.96 11.66
CA THR A 123 -29.51 24.25 13.05
C THR A 123 -30.60 23.26 13.49
N GLY A 124 -30.23 22.22 14.24
CA GLY A 124 -31.20 21.42 15.01
C GLY A 124 -31.10 19.89 14.94
N ASP A 125 -29.90 19.29 14.90
CA ASP A 125 -29.76 17.84 15.19
C ASP A 125 -28.67 17.59 16.24
N THR A 126 -29.11 17.17 17.43
CA THR A 126 -28.34 16.91 18.65
C THR A 126 -27.63 15.55 18.58
N ARG A 127 -26.80 15.33 17.56
CA ARG A 127 -25.97 14.12 17.41
C ARG A 127 -24.50 14.48 17.54
N PRO A 128 -23.68 13.64 18.19
CA PRO A 128 -22.28 13.98 18.47
C PRO A 128 -21.51 14.23 17.16
N GLY A 129 -21.00 15.46 17.03
CA GLY A 129 -19.84 15.84 16.24
C GLY A 129 -19.87 15.58 14.73
N ASN A 130 -20.36 16.55 13.95
CA ASN A 130 -20.08 16.61 12.52
C ASN A 130 -18.70 17.26 12.30
N VAL A 131 -17.64 16.47 12.09
CA VAL A 131 -16.29 16.98 11.78
C VAL A 131 -16.21 17.31 10.29
N VAL A 132 -15.97 18.58 9.95
CA VAL A 132 -15.70 19.06 8.59
C VAL A 132 -14.19 19.22 8.43
N LEU A 133 -13.61 18.55 7.44
CA LEU A 133 -12.20 18.70 7.06
C LEU A 133 -12.12 19.72 5.91
N GLU A 134 -11.51 20.88 6.17
CA GLU A 134 -11.22 21.91 5.14
C GLU A 134 -9.77 21.77 4.66
N ASP A 135 -9.58 21.65 3.35
CA ASP A 135 -8.26 21.72 2.71
C ASP A 135 -7.82 23.19 2.64
N PRO A 136 -6.71 23.60 3.28
CA PRO A 136 -6.23 24.97 3.26
C PRO A 136 -5.74 25.45 1.87
N ALA A 137 -5.54 24.55 0.90
CA ALA A 137 -5.15 24.92 -0.47
C ALA A 137 -6.34 25.28 -1.38
N ALA A 138 -7.58 24.98 -0.96
CA ALA A 138 -8.78 25.36 -1.70
C ALA A 138 -9.17 26.81 -1.38
N GLY A 139 -8.41 27.76 -1.93
CA GLY A 139 -8.74 29.18 -1.90
C GLY A 139 -10.15 29.41 -2.45
N THR A 140 -11.04 29.89 -1.59
CA THR A 140 -12.41 30.27 -1.96
C THR A 140 -12.36 31.56 -2.76
N GLU A 141 -12.37 31.45 -4.09
CA GLU A 141 -12.74 32.56 -4.97
C GLU A 141 -14.24 32.87 -4.82
N SER A 142 -14.62 33.49 -3.70
CA SER A 142 -15.94 34.10 -3.54
C SER A 142 -15.93 35.45 -4.23
N ARG A 143 -16.21 35.46 -5.53
CA ARG A 143 -16.54 36.71 -6.26
C ARG A 143 -17.86 37.23 -5.72
N GLY A 144 -17.79 38.32 -4.97
CA GLY A 144 -18.95 39.09 -4.56
C GLY A 144 -19.76 39.56 -5.77
N HIS A 145 -21.08 39.37 -5.70
CA HIS A 145 -22.03 40.19 -6.44
C HIS A 145 -23.03 40.76 -5.44
N SER A 146 -22.90 42.06 -5.21
CA SER A 146 -23.82 42.90 -4.46
C SER A 146 -25.13 43.02 -5.24
N ILE A 147 -26.25 42.75 -4.58
CA ILE A 147 -27.48 43.55 -4.74
C ILE A 147 -27.95 43.98 -3.36
#